data_AF-A0A7M3NXD5-F1
#
_entry.id   AF-A0A7M3NXD5-F1
#
_cell.length_a   1.000
_cell.length_b   1.000
_cell.length_c   1.000
_cell.angle_alpha   90.00
_cell.angle_beta   90.00
_cell.angle_gamma   90.00
#
_symmetry.space_group_name_H-M   'P 1'
#
loop_
_entity.id
_entity.type
_entity.pdbx_description
1 polymer ?
#
loop_
_entity_poly.entity_id
_entity_poly.type
_entity_poly.pdbx_seq_one_letter_code
_entity_poly.pdbx_strand_id
1 'polypeptide(L)'
;MLNDESGRSSASGPLDLTIASNATGGKCMAPTPDRLREYPTLFEGTVTAVEGSSVFFQVELWLRGGDSETVRLHNSDPNNSETLTFLTGEHYIVAATKDGTVPVCGANMASDETMKQFRQAFRK
;
A
#
# COMPACT_ATOMS: atom_id res chain seq x y z
N MET A 1 0.53 -25.16 -36.44
CA MET A 1 1.40 -25.96 -35.56
C MET A 1 2.54 -25.03 -35.16
N LEU A 2 2.54 -24.36 -34.00
CA LEU A 2 2.40 -24.86 -32.63
C LEU A 2 1.32 -24.13 -31.81
N ASN A 3 0.65 -24.92 -30.97
CA ASN A 3 -0.09 -24.53 -29.76
C ASN A 3 0.88 -24.45 -28.56
N ASP A 4 0.60 -23.58 -27.60
CA ASP A 4 0.73 -23.76 -26.13
C ASP A 4 0.15 -22.49 -25.44
N GLU A 5 -1.08 -22.42 -24.92
CA GLU A 5 -1.61 -22.93 -23.64
C GLU A 5 -0.84 -22.45 -22.38
N SER A 6 -1.06 -21.21 -21.90
CA SER A 6 -0.86 -20.79 -20.48
C SER A 6 -1.27 -19.32 -20.30
N GLY A 7 -2.26 -18.90 -19.53
CA GLY A 7 -3.21 -19.56 -18.66
C GLY A 7 -4.31 -18.55 -18.32
N ARG A 8 -5.46 -19.05 -17.88
CA ARG A 8 -6.44 -18.23 -17.16
C ARG A 8 -5.74 -17.62 -15.94
N SER A 9 -5.48 -16.33 -15.96
CA SER A 9 -5.52 -15.56 -14.73
C SER A 9 -6.75 -14.68 -14.82
N SER A 10 -7.81 -15.10 -14.14
CA SER A 10 -8.80 -14.17 -13.59
C SER A 10 -8.15 -13.32 -12.49
N ALA A 11 -6.93 -12.82 -12.73
CA ALA A 11 -6.30 -11.85 -11.87
C ALA A 11 -6.99 -10.54 -12.20
N SER A 12 -7.94 -10.15 -11.36
CA SER A 12 -8.17 -8.72 -11.14
C SER A 12 -6.79 -8.08 -11.06
N GLY A 13 -6.48 -7.19 -12.01
CA GLY A 13 -5.15 -6.57 -12.08
C GLY A 13 -4.78 -5.87 -10.77
N PRO A 14 -3.52 -5.48 -10.59
CA PRO A 14 -3.10 -4.78 -9.39
C PRO A 14 -4.01 -3.56 -9.15
N LEU A 15 -4.37 -3.33 -7.89
CA LEU A 15 -5.09 -2.11 -7.52
C LEU A 15 -4.12 -0.94 -7.66
N ASP A 16 -4.39 -0.04 -8.59
CA ASP A 16 -3.60 1.18 -8.76
C ASP A 16 -3.98 2.22 -7.70
N LEU A 17 -2.98 2.68 -6.96
CA LEU A 17 -3.08 3.77 -5.98
C LEU A 17 -2.05 4.85 -6.30
N THR A 18 -2.31 6.09 -5.93
CA THR A 18 -1.40 7.22 -6.21
C THR A 18 -1.05 7.97 -4.93
N ILE A 19 0.24 8.20 -4.68
CA ILE A 19 0.71 9.02 -3.57
C ILE A 19 0.44 10.49 -3.90
N ALA A 20 -0.27 11.18 -3.02
CA ALA A 20 -0.49 12.62 -3.15
C ALA A 20 0.83 13.38 -3.04
N SER A 21 1.11 14.28 -3.99
CA SER A 21 2.34 15.09 -4.03
C SER A 21 2.40 16.20 -2.95
N ASN A 22 1.36 16.38 -2.14
CA ASN A 22 1.30 17.47 -1.18
C ASN A 22 1.98 17.11 0.15
N ALA A 23 3.31 17.20 0.16
CA ALA A 23 4.09 17.31 1.38
C ALA A 23 3.72 18.62 2.09
N THR A 24 2.66 18.59 2.91
CA THR A 24 2.56 19.57 3.99
C THR A 24 3.59 19.11 5.01
N GLY A 25 4.80 19.69 4.96
CA GLY A 25 6.04 19.26 5.63
C GLY A 25 6.00 19.09 7.16
N GLY A 26 5.07 18.27 7.64
CA GLY A 26 4.98 17.76 8.99
C GLY A 26 5.55 16.35 9.02
N LYS A 27 6.32 16.04 10.06
CA LYS A 27 6.77 14.67 10.32
C LYS A 27 5.52 13.79 10.42
N CYS A 28 5.45 12.73 9.60
CA CYS A 28 4.35 11.79 9.69
C CYS A 28 4.31 11.22 11.11
N MET A 29 3.14 11.32 11.73
CA MET A 29 2.91 10.70 13.03
C MET A 29 2.87 9.19 12.87
N ALA A 30 3.23 8.47 13.93
CA ALA A 30 3.15 7.02 13.93
C ALA A 30 1.74 6.56 13.55
N PRO A 31 1.60 5.55 12.67
CA PRO A 31 0.30 5.02 12.29
C PRO A 31 -0.37 4.37 13.50
N THR A 32 -1.63 4.73 13.78
CA THR A 32 -2.44 4.07 14.82
C THR A 32 -3.74 3.53 14.22
N PRO A 33 -4.28 2.41 14.74
CA PRO A 33 -5.50 1.80 14.20
C PRO A 33 -6.68 2.75 14.15
N ASP A 34 -6.91 3.55 15.20
CA ASP A 34 -8.03 4.50 15.25
C ASP A 34 -7.97 5.57 14.16
N ARG A 35 -6.77 6.09 13.86
CA ARG A 35 -6.58 7.07 12.79
C ARG A 35 -6.78 6.47 11.42
N LEU A 36 -6.19 5.30 11.17
CA LEU A 36 -6.28 4.69 9.85
C LEU A 36 -7.64 4.04 9.59
N ARG A 37 -8.44 3.79 10.64
CA ARG A 37 -9.83 3.35 10.51
C ARG A 37 -10.73 4.40 9.85
N GLU A 38 -10.31 5.65 9.72
CA GLU A 38 -11.10 6.65 8.99
C GLU A 38 -11.05 6.43 7.47
N TYR A 39 -10.01 5.75 6.97
CA TYR A 39 -9.83 5.50 5.56
C TYR A 39 -10.71 4.35 5.06
N PRO A 40 -11.32 4.48 3.87
CA PRO A 40 -12.13 3.43 3.28
C PRO A 40 -11.30 2.21 2.85
N THR A 41 -10.04 2.45 2.46
CA THR A 41 -9.12 1.42 1.98
C THR A 41 -7.92 1.38 2.91
N LEU A 42 -7.65 0.20 3.48
CA LEU A 42 -6.52 -0.01 4.40
C LEU A 42 -6.01 -1.45 4.26
N PHE A 43 -4.73 -1.61 4.01
CA PHE A 43 -4.10 -2.92 3.90
C PHE A 43 -2.71 -2.96 4.50
N GLU A 44 -2.32 -4.18 4.81
CA GLU A 44 -0.98 -4.59 5.17
C GLU A 44 -0.35 -5.29 3.97
N GLY A 45 0.85 -4.88 3.58
CA GLY A 45 1.53 -5.48 2.45
C GLY A 45 3.03 -5.33 2.49
N THR A 46 3.70 -6.18 1.72
CA THR A 46 5.16 -6.21 1.58
C THR A 46 5.53 -5.69 0.21
N VAL A 47 6.56 -4.85 0.13
CA VAL A 47 7.08 -4.37 -1.16
C VAL A 47 7.78 -5.52 -1.87
N THR A 48 7.33 -5.86 -3.07
CA THR A 48 7.94 -6.92 -3.89
C THR A 48 8.87 -6.35 -4.96
N ALA A 49 8.59 -5.15 -5.46
CA ALA A 49 9.43 -4.48 -6.45
C ALA A 49 9.27 -2.95 -6.37
N VAL A 50 10.33 -2.25 -6.75
CA VAL A 50 10.33 -0.79 -6.96
C VAL A 50 10.88 -0.53 -8.35
N GLU A 51 10.06 0.00 -9.24
CA GLU A 51 10.40 0.26 -10.64
C GLU A 51 10.15 1.74 -10.97
N GLY A 52 11.22 2.55 -10.95
CA GLY A 52 11.15 3.98 -11.22
C GLY A 52 10.24 4.69 -10.21
N SER A 53 9.06 5.13 -10.66
CA SER A 53 8.03 5.78 -9.83
C SER A 53 6.93 4.85 -9.36
N SER A 54 6.99 3.56 -9.69
CA SER A 54 5.99 2.56 -9.29
C SER A 54 6.55 1.64 -8.21
N VAL A 55 5.76 1.39 -7.18
CA VAL A 55 6.06 0.44 -6.11
C VAL A 55 4.99 -0.65 -6.12
N PHE A 56 5.43 -1.90 -6.15
CA PHE A 56 4.54 -3.05 -6.15
C PHE A 56 4.49 -3.65 -4.76
N PHE A 57 3.27 -3.87 -4.28
CA PHE A 57 3.00 -4.51 -3.00
C PHE A 57 2.28 -5.83 -3.23
N GLN A 58 2.72 -6.85 -2.52
CA GLN A 58 1.90 -8.02 -2.24
C GLN A 58 1.05 -7.72 -1.01
N VAL A 59 -0.27 -7.76 -1.17
CA VAL A 59 -1.18 -7.57 -0.04
C VAL A 59 -1.19 -8.84 0.79
N GLU A 60 -0.84 -8.70 2.07
CA GLU A 60 -0.91 -9.79 3.04
C GLU A 60 -2.30 -9.86 3.68
N LEU A 61 -2.88 -8.69 3.99
CA LEU A 61 -4.18 -8.60 4.62
C LEU A 61 -4.88 -7.27 4.32
N TRP A 62 -6.13 -7.36 3.87
CA TRP A 62 -7.04 -6.23 3.85
C TRP A 62 -7.62 -6.01 5.24
N LEU A 63 -7.26 -4.89 5.87
CA LEU A 63 -7.90 -4.42 7.08
C LEU A 63 -9.24 -3.74 6.73
N ARG A 64 -9.35 -3.16 5.52
CA ARG A 64 -10.57 -2.53 5.03
C ARG A 64 -10.62 -2.35 3.51
N GLY A 65 -11.79 -2.58 2.93
CA GLY A 65 -12.24 -1.97 1.67
C GLY A 65 -11.70 -2.52 0.36
N GLY A 66 -10.75 -3.46 0.35
CA GLY A 66 -10.23 -4.06 -0.88
C GLY A 66 -10.27 -5.59 -0.88
N ASP A 67 -10.11 -6.15 -2.09
CA ASP A 67 -10.07 -7.60 -2.36
C ASP A 67 -8.90 -8.01 -3.29
N SER A 68 -8.05 -7.07 -3.69
CA SER A 68 -6.92 -7.36 -4.60
C SER A 68 -5.74 -8.00 -3.88
N GLU A 69 -5.10 -8.97 -4.50
CA GLU A 69 -3.88 -9.60 -3.97
C GLU A 69 -2.63 -8.72 -4.18
N THR A 70 -2.67 -7.81 -5.14
CA THR A 70 -1.55 -6.93 -5.48
C THR A 70 -2.00 -5.48 -5.57
N VAL A 71 -1.11 -4.57 -5.16
CA VAL A 71 -1.32 -3.12 -5.23
C VAL A 71 -0.13 -2.50 -5.94
N ARG A 72 -0.40 -1.61 -6.89
CA ARG A 72 0.60 -0.77 -7.54
C ARG A 72 0.46 0.64 -7.03
N LEU A 73 1.45 1.12 -6.29
CA LEU A 73 1.50 2.47 -5.78
C LEU A 73 2.35 3.35 -6.70
N HIS A 74 1.72 4.35 -7.30
CA HIS A 74 2.37 5.35 -8.13
C HIS A 74 2.82 6.51 -7.27
N ASN A 75 4.12 6.75 -7.24
CA ASN A 75 4.69 7.94 -6.67
C ASN A 75 4.68 9.06 -7.73
N SER A 76 3.81 10.05 -7.56
CA SER A 76 3.72 11.20 -8.46
C SER A 76 4.93 12.14 -8.39
N ASP A 77 5.78 12.02 -7.35
CA ASP A 77 7.01 12.82 -7.21
C ASP A 77 8.18 11.96 -6.69
N PRO A 78 8.79 11.10 -7.53
CA PRO A 78 9.88 10.23 -7.11
C PRO A 78 11.20 10.97 -6.80
N ASN A 79 11.31 12.24 -7.19
CA ASN A 79 12.52 13.05 -7.00
C ASN A 79 12.48 13.89 -5.73
N ASN A 80 11.33 13.99 -5.08
CA ASN A 80 11.21 14.68 -3.81
C ASN A 80 11.85 13.84 -2.69
N SER A 81 12.76 14.45 -1.95
CA SER A 81 13.49 13.79 -0.84
C SER A 81 12.58 13.49 0.36
N GLU A 82 11.42 14.14 0.43
CA GLU A 82 10.39 13.89 1.44
C GLU A 82 9.46 12.73 1.08
N THR A 83 9.62 12.15 -0.11
CA THR A 83 8.78 11.04 -0.53
C THR A 83 9.20 9.76 0.17
N LEU A 84 8.19 8.99 0.57
CA LEU A 84 8.37 7.72 1.27
C LEU A 84 9.32 6.82 0.48
N THR A 85 10.45 6.47 1.10
CA THR A 85 11.37 5.49 0.55
C THR A 85 10.83 4.10 0.83
N PHE A 86 10.50 3.39 -0.25
CA PHE A 86 10.05 2.01 -0.17
C PHE A 86 11.22 1.06 -0.36
N LEU A 87 11.35 0.09 0.54
CA LEU A 87 12.38 -0.92 0.52
C LEU A 87 11.76 -2.28 0.20
N THR A 88 12.27 -2.94 -0.83
CA THR A 88 11.84 -4.29 -1.19
C THR A 88 12.08 -5.26 -0.03
N GLY A 89 11.07 -6.07 0.28
CA GLY A 89 11.08 -7.01 1.40
C GLY A 89 10.57 -6.43 2.72
N GLU A 90 10.40 -5.12 2.82
CA GLU A 90 9.86 -4.48 4.03
C GLU A 90 8.33 -4.42 4.02
N HIS A 91 7.76 -4.39 5.23
CA HIS A 91 6.32 -4.37 5.47
C HIS A 91 5.80 -2.96 5.71
N TYR A 92 4.65 -2.67 5.12
CA TYR A 92 4.01 -1.37 5.19
C TYR A 92 2.51 -1.50 5.47
N ILE A 93 2.00 -0.51 6.19
CA ILE A 93 0.57 -0.26 6.33
C ILE A 93 0.23 0.89 5.41
N VAL A 94 -0.72 0.67 4.50
CA VAL A 94 -1.11 1.64 3.48
C VAL A 94 -2.60 1.92 3.59
N ALA A 95 -2.92 3.18 3.85
CA ALA A 95 -4.26 3.74 3.85
C ALA A 95 -4.47 4.59 2.60
N ALA A 96 -5.62 4.42 1.95
CA ALA A 96 -6.01 5.23 0.79
C ALA A 96 -7.42 5.79 0.97
N THR A 97 -7.65 6.95 0.36
CA THR A 97 -8.99 7.54 0.24
C THR A 97 -9.82 6.75 -0.77
N LYS A 98 -11.11 7.08 -0.84
CA LYS A 98 -12.07 6.39 -1.72
C LYS A 98 -11.68 6.49 -3.20
N ASP A 99 -10.95 7.54 -3.57
CA ASP A 99 -10.53 7.83 -4.93
C ASP A 99 -9.20 7.15 -5.31
N GLY A 100 -8.64 6.31 -4.43
CA GLY A 100 -7.37 5.62 -4.66
C GLY A 100 -6.13 6.49 -4.36
N THR A 101 -6.31 7.62 -3.68
CA THR A 101 -5.21 8.50 -3.29
C THR A 101 -4.65 8.09 -1.93
N VAL A 102 -3.36 7.83 -1.87
CA VAL A 102 -2.61 7.59 -0.65
C VAL A 102 -2.03 8.94 -0.18
N PRO A 103 -2.46 9.48 0.97
CA PRO A 103 -1.80 10.68 1.50
C PRO A 103 -0.34 10.39 1.85
N VAL A 104 0.51 11.41 1.91
CA VAL A 104 1.95 11.24 2.22
C VAL A 104 2.18 10.47 3.53
N CYS A 105 1.31 10.63 4.52
CA CYS A 105 1.38 9.87 5.78
C CYS A 105 0.44 8.65 5.82
N GLY A 106 -0.14 8.27 4.68
CA GLY A 106 -1.02 7.12 4.53
C GLY A 106 -0.27 5.81 4.34
N ALA A 107 0.97 5.86 3.83
CA ALA A 107 1.84 4.70 3.71
C ALA A 107 2.99 4.80 4.71
N ASN A 108 3.09 3.85 5.63
CA ASN A 108 4.11 3.86 6.68
C ASN A 108 4.72 2.47 6.82
N MET A 109 6.05 2.43 6.94
CA MET A 109 6.74 1.20 7.32
C MET A 109 6.28 0.80 8.72
N ALA A 110 5.99 -0.48 8.89
CA ALA A 110 5.49 -1.00 10.16
C ALA A 110 6.27 -2.26 10.54
N SER A 111 6.70 -2.33 11.80
CA SER A 111 7.26 -3.55 12.37
C SER A 111 6.16 -4.62 12.55
N ASP A 112 6.58 -5.88 12.69
CA ASP A 112 5.67 -6.99 13.01
C ASP A 112 4.77 -6.72 14.22
N GLU A 113 5.29 -6.03 15.24
CA GLU A 113 4.50 -5.68 16.41
C GLU A 113 3.36 -4.70 16.07
N THR A 114 3.65 -3.65 15.30
CA THR A 114 2.65 -2.69 14.82
C THR A 114 1.62 -3.40 13.93
N MET A 115 2.08 -4.22 12.98
CA MET A 115 1.19 -5.02 12.11
C MET A 115 0.27 -5.90 12.95
N LYS A 116 0.81 -6.59 13.96
CA LYS A 116 0.01 -7.42 14.88
C LYS A 116 -1.03 -6.60 15.64
N GLN A 117 -0.70 -5.40 16.11
CA GLN A 117 -1.67 -4.50 16.77
C GLN A 117 -2.79 -4.09 15.82
N PHE A 118 -2.48 -3.75 14.57
CA PHE A 118 -3.46 -3.44 13.55
C PHE A 118 -4.36 -4.64 13.25
N ARG A 119 -3.80 -5.82 13.00
CA ARG A 119 -4.57 -7.07 12.86
C ARG A 119 -5.52 -7.28 14.03
N GLN A 120 -5.06 -7.09 15.27
CA GLN A 120 -5.91 -7.23 16.46
C GLN A 120 -7.03 -6.18 16.52
N ALA A 121 -6.74 -4.93 16.17
CA ALA A 121 -7.71 -3.84 16.22
C ALA A 121 -8.79 -3.90 15.11
N PHE A 122 -8.55 -4.67 14.05
CA PHE A 122 -9.47 -4.86 12.92
C PHE A 122 -10.04 -6.29 12.84
N ARG A 123 -9.56 -7.23 13.66
CA ARG A 123 -10.22 -8.53 13.89
C ARG A 123 -11.56 -8.27 14.57
N LYS A 124 -12.65 -8.55 13.85
CA LYS A 124 -13.99 -8.62 14.41
C LYS A 124 -14.18 -9.89 15.23
#